data_AF-A0A191THY2-F1
#
_entry.id   AF-A0A191THY2-F1
#
_cell.length_a   1.000
_cell.length_b   1.000
_cell.length_c   1.000
_cell.angle_alpha   90.00
_cell.angle_beta   90.00
_cell.angle_gamma   90.00
#
_symmetry.space_group_name_H-M   'P 1'
#
loop_
_entity.id
_entity.type
_entity.pdbx_description
1 polymer ?
#
loop_
_entity_poly.entity_id
_entity_poly.type
_entity_poly.pdbx_seq_one_letter_code
_entity_poly.pdbx_strand_id
1 'polypeptide(L)'
;MNNFVLEKWDDEGCKCAFYTVRWQDAEENETDKFFDKYYAISEYKQSVQELLSFVLDSIGDDYGAIDVLFNRFENEVAGLPNKGRVTVGEVSFIYPNFPLRLYALRINNRTDLVVLFNGGVKSAQINRAKT
;
A
#
# COMPACT_ATOMS: atom_id res chain seq x y z
N MET A 1 -12.36 19.37 16.20
CA MET A 1 -12.53 18.93 14.80
C MET A 1 -11.13 18.67 14.30
N ASN A 2 -10.78 17.42 13.96
CA ASN A 2 -9.42 17.10 13.53
C ASN A 2 -9.33 17.41 12.04
N ASN A 3 -8.62 18.48 11.72
CA ASN A 3 -8.42 18.91 10.33
C ASN A 3 -7.11 18.33 9.79
N PHE A 4 -7.18 17.84 8.56
CA PHE A 4 -6.00 17.42 7.80
C PHE A 4 -6.08 18.01 6.40
N VAL A 5 -4.93 18.15 5.77
CA VAL A 5 -4.79 18.54 4.37
C VAL A 5 -4.37 17.33 3.56
N LEU A 6 -4.89 17.23 2.34
CA LEU A 6 -4.36 16.32 1.33
C LEU A 6 -3.33 17.10 0.52
N GLU A 7 -2.10 16.61 0.47
CA GLU A 7 -1.04 17.19 -0.34
C GLU A 7 -0.42 16.13 -1.25
N LYS A 8 0.19 16.60 -2.33
CA LYS A 8 0.86 15.72 -3.28
C LYS A 8 2.16 15.24 -2.64
N TRP A 9 2.37 13.92 -2.62
CA TRP A 9 3.57 13.29 -2.09
C TRP A 9 4.59 13.04 -3.19
N ASP A 10 4.16 12.44 -4.30
CA ASP A 10 5.00 12.16 -5.47
C ASP A 10 4.14 12.16 -6.75
N ASP A 11 4.60 12.81 -7.82
CA ASP A 11 3.94 12.77 -9.13
C ASP A 11 4.92 12.57 -10.29
N GLU A 12 6.09 12.01 -10.01
CA GLU A 12 7.12 11.77 -11.02
C GLU A 12 6.79 10.56 -11.89
N GLY A 13 6.02 9.61 -11.34
CA GLY A 13 5.59 8.40 -12.03
C GLY A 13 4.67 8.65 -13.24
N CYS A 14 4.90 7.92 -14.34
CA CYS A 14 4.15 8.11 -15.58
C CYS A 14 2.74 7.45 -15.58
N LYS A 15 2.42 6.63 -14.58
CA LYS A 15 1.13 5.91 -14.46
C LYS A 15 0.28 6.37 -13.29
N CYS A 16 0.87 6.75 -12.15
CA CYS A 16 0.12 7.07 -10.94
C CYS A 16 0.81 8.16 -10.13
N ALA A 17 0.03 9.17 -9.74
CA ALA A 17 0.45 10.16 -8.75
C ALA A 17 0.00 9.76 -7.34
N PHE A 18 0.87 10.04 -6.37
CA PHE A 18 0.66 9.76 -4.97
C PHE A 18 0.37 11.04 -4.19
N TYR A 19 -0.63 10.96 -3.33
CA TYR A 19 -0.99 11.99 -2.37
C TYR A 19 -0.81 11.45 -0.96
N THR A 20 -0.72 12.33 0.01
CA THR A 20 -0.65 11.97 1.43
C THR A 20 -1.45 12.94 2.26
N VAL A 21 -1.71 12.56 3.51
CA VAL A 21 -2.37 13.42 4.48
C VAL A 21 -1.35 14.02 5.44
N ARG A 22 -1.57 15.29 5.79
CA ARG A 22 -0.85 15.96 6.87
C ARG A 22 -1.84 16.60 7.81
N TRP A 23 -1.69 16.37 9.11
CA TRP A 23 -2.49 17.05 10.12
C TRP A 23 -2.19 18.54 10.10
N GLN A 24 -3.19 19.39 10.34
CA GLN A 24 -3.05 20.84 10.23
C GLN A 24 -1.90 21.41 11.08
N ASP A 25 -1.68 20.84 12.27
CA ASP A 25 -0.65 21.27 13.22
C ASP A 25 0.65 20.43 13.13
N ALA A 26 0.77 19.55 12.14
CA ALA A 26 1.97 18.74 11.93
C ALA A 26 2.86 19.34 10.83
N GLU A 27 4.17 19.34 11.08
CA GLU A 27 5.19 19.73 10.10
C GLU A 27 5.35 18.68 9.00
N GLU A 28 5.37 17.40 9.38
CA GLU A 28 5.55 16.27 8.46
C GLU A 28 4.21 15.62 8.08
N ASN A 29 4.12 15.12 6.84
CA ASN A 29 3.01 14.30 6.38
C ASN A 29 3.11 12.85 6.88
N GLU A 30 2.01 12.11 6.75
CA GLU A 30 1.92 10.76 7.31
C GLU A 30 2.74 9.71 6.54
N THR A 31 3.03 9.93 5.27
CA THR A 31 3.81 9.00 4.45
C THR A 31 5.30 9.13 4.74
N ASP A 32 5.83 10.35 4.80
CA ASP A 32 7.23 10.60 5.19
C ASP A 32 7.49 10.10 6.61
N LYS A 33 6.60 10.41 7.56
CA LYS A 33 6.67 9.86 8.93
C LYS A 33 6.79 8.34 8.96
N PHE A 34 6.09 7.64 8.06
CA PHE A 34 6.17 6.20 7.99
C PHE A 34 7.54 5.74 7.47
N PHE A 35 7.97 6.25 6.31
CA PHE A 35 9.23 5.85 5.70
C PHE A 35 10.42 6.23 6.59
N ASP A 36 10.48 7.46 7.11
CA ASP A 36 11.57 7.94 7.96
C ASP A 36 11.68 7.13 9.25
N LYS A 37 10.55 6.91 9.94
CA LYS A 37 10.51 6.12 11.17
C LYS A 37 11.04 4.71 10.97
N TYR A 38 10.55 4.00 9.94
CA TYR A 38 10.93 2.61 9.73
C TYR A 38 12.29 2.47 9.06
N TYR A 39 12.73 3.46 8.28
CA TYR A 39 14.07 3.48 7.68
C TYR A 39 15.17 3.65 8.75
N ALA A 40 14.87 4.43 9.81
CA ALA A 40 15.76 4.62 10.95
C ALA A 40 15.95 3.34 11.80
N ILE A 41 15.09 2.33 11.65
CA ILE A 41 15.18 1.06 12.36
C ILE A 41 15.92 0.05 11.46
N SER A 42 17.12 -0.35 11.85
CA SER A 42 17.99 -1.24 11.05
C SER A 42 17.32 -2.54 10.61
N GLU A 43 16.43 -3.11 11.44
CA GLU A 43 15.66 -4.33 11.13
C GLU A 43 14.73 -4.15 9.93
N TYR A 44 14.16 -2.95 9.74
CA TYR A 44 13.16 -2.68 8.71
C TYR A 44 13.72 -1.99 7.48
N LYS A 45 14.96 -1.50 7.54
CA LYS A 45 15.56 -0.69 6.48
C LYS A 45 15.44 -1.31 5.08
N GLN A 46 15.72 -2.61 4.94
CA GLN A 46 15.58 -3.31 3.66
C GLN A 46 14.11 -3.37 3.20
N SER A 47 13.19 -3.73 4.10
CA SER A 47 11.76 -3.77 3.79
C SER A 47 11.22 -2.38 3.43
N VAL A 48 11.73 -1.32 4.05
CA VAL A 48 11.35 0.05 3.67
C VAL A 48 11.76 0.36 2.23
N GLN A 49 12.99 -0.01 1.84
CA GLN A 49 13.47 0.19 0.47
C GLN A 49 12.67 -0.63 -0.56
N GLU A 50 12.38 -1.90 -0.24
CA GLU A 50 11.56 -2.76 -1.07
C GLU A 50 10.13 -2.21 -1.23
N LEU A 51 9.55 -1.68 -0.16
CA LEU A 51 8.21 -1.07 -0.21
C LEU A 51 8.22 0.23 -1.01
N LEU A 52 9.26 1.05 -0.87
CA LEU A 52 9.40 2.31 -1.61
C LEU A 52 9.53 2.04 -3.11
N SER A 53 10.37 1.08 -3.51
CA SER A 53 10.50 0.63 -4.91
C SER A 53 9.18 0.06 -5.44
N PHE A 54 8.44 -0.72 -4.65
CA PHE A 54 7.11 -1.18 -5.06
C PHE A 54 6.13 -0.02 -5.29
N VAL A 55 6.12 0.99 -4.43
CA VAL A 55 5.25 2.17 -4.59
C VAL A 55 5.65 2.97 -5.81
N LEU A 56 6.91 3.37 -5.94
CA LEU A 56 7.35 4.26 -7.00
C LEU A 56 7.44 3.54 -8.36
N ASP A 57 8.11 2.39 -8.41
CA ASP A 57 8.37 1.71 -9.67
C ASP A 57 7.14 0.94 -10.14
N SER A 58 6.60 0.05 -9.29
CA SER A 58 5.50 -0.82 -9.72
C SER A 58 4.18 -0.07 -9.85
N ILE A 59 3.80 0.74 -8.86
CA ILE A 59 2.54 1.50 -8.92
C ILE A 59 2.72 2.81 -9.70
N GLY A 60 3.81 3.55 -9.46
CA GLY A 60 4.04 4.86 -10.10
C GLY A 60 4.33 4.77 -11.60
N ASP A 61 5.12 3.79 -12.05
CA ASP A 61 5.62 3.73 -13.44
C ASP A 61 5.15 2.54 -14.28
N ASP A 62 5.09 1.35 -13.71
CA ASP A 62 4.85 0.15 -14.51
C ASP A 62 3.35 -0.07 -14.77
N TYR A 63 2.55 -0.07 -13.70
CA TYR A 63 1.18 -0.61 -13.74
C TYR A 63 0.08 0.41 -13.42
N GLY A 64 0.38 1.44 -12.63
CA GLY A 64 -0.67 2.26 -12.02
C GLY A 64 -1.41 1.52 -10.90
N ALA A 65 -2.43 2.15 -10.34
CA ALA A 65 -3.21 1.64 -9.22
C ALA A 65 -4.24 0.57 -9.62
N ILE A 66 -3.79 -0.57 -10.15
CA ILE A 66 -4.67 -1.67 -10.58
C ILE A 66 -5.12 -2.56 -9.41
N ASP A 67 -6.29 -3.19 -9.52
CA ASP A 67 -6.94 -3.93 -8.41
C ASP A 67 -6.04 -5.02 -7.81
N VAL A 68 -5.25 -5.69 -8.66
CA VAL A 68 -4.36 -6.80 -8.28
C VAL A 68 -3.29 -6.38 -7.28
N LEU A 69 -2.85 -5.11 -7.30
CA LEU A 69 -1.81 -4.60 -6.39
C LEU A 69 -2.36 -4.21 -5.00
N PHE A 70 -3.68 -4.03 -4.87
CA PHE A 70 -4.35 -3.64 -3.63
C PHE A 70 -5.20 -4.76 -3.02
N ASN A 71 -5.51 -5.81 -3.78
CA ASN A 71 -6.33 -6.92 -3.32
C ASN A 71 -5.54 -7.89 -2.43
N ARG A 72 -5.93 -7.93 -1.15
CA ARG A 72 -5.74 -9.12 -0.33
C ARG A 72 -6.68 -10.22 -0.82
N PHE A 73 -6.16 -11.44 -0.88
CA PHE A 73 -6.93 -12.68 -0.77
C PHE A 73 -7.57 -12.80 0.63
N GLU A 74 -8.53 -11.93 0.96
CA GLU A 74 -9.38 -12.02 2.16
C GLU A 74 -10.87 -12.08 1.74
N ASN A 75 -11.20 -12.88 0.72
CA ASN A 75 -12.59 -13.22 0.38
C ASN A 75 -12.70 -14.71 0.03
N GLU A 76 -12.44 -15.58 1.00
CA GLU A 76 -13.36 -16.71 1.15
C GLU A 76 -14.73 -16.12 1.50
N VAL A 77 -15.67 -16.08 0.55
CA VAL A 77 -16.95 -16.81 0.54
C VAL A 77 -17.80 -16.27 -0.62
N ALA A 78 -17.90 -17.05 -1.70
CA ALA A 78 -19.17 -17.33 -2.39
C ALA A 78 -18.94 -18.38 -3.48
N GLY A 79 -19.74 -19.45 -3.44
CA GLY A 79 -19.71 -20.54 -4.40
C GLY A 79 -20.28 -20.16 -5.78
N LEU A 80 -20.01 -21.08 -6.71
CA LEU A 80 -20.39 -21.16 -8.12
C LEU A 80 -21.82 -20.70 -8.51
N PRO A 81 -22.08 -20.45 -9.83
CA PRO A 81 -21.16 -20.60 -10.97
C PRO A 81 -20.89 -19.27 -11.72
N ASN A 82 -19.78 -19.09 -12.42
CA ASN A 82 -19.57 -19.75 -13.71
C ASN A 82 -18.14 -19.67 -14.28
N LYS A 83 -17.74 -20.81 -14.87
CA LYS A 83 -17.18 -20.99 -16.23
C LYS A 83 -16.45 -19.79 -16.86
N GLY A 84 -15.12 -19.78 -16.76
CA GLY A 84 -14.29 -18.97 -17.63
C GLY A 84 -12.83 -18.96 -17.17
N ARG A 85 -11.91 -19.30 -18.07
CA ARG A 85 -10.47 -19.13 -17.82
C ARG A 85 -10.15 -17.65 -18.08
N VAL A 86 -9.92 -16.88 -17.01
CA VAL A 86 -9.39 -15.52 -17.12
C VAL A 86 -7.95 -15.57 -16.65
N THR A 87 -7.03 -15.68 -17.61
CA THR A 87 -5.60 -15.43 -17.37
C THR A 87 -5.36 -13.98 -17.76
N VAL A 88 -5.23 -13.09 -16.77
CA VAL A 88 -4.76 -11.72 -17.00
C VAL A 88 -3.43 -11.62 -16.26
N GLY A 89 -2.38 -11.30 -17.03
CA GLY A 89 -0.95 -11.37 -16.69
C GLY A 89 -0.65 -11.25 -15.20
N GLU A 90 -0.30 -12.37 -14.59
CA GLU A 90 0.19 -12.45 -13.22
C GLU A 90 1.51 -11.70 -13.12
N VAL A 91 1.48 -10.51 -12.54
CA VAL A 91 2.64 -10.03 -11.79
C VAL A 91 2.42 -10.51 -10.36
N SER A 92 2.94 -11.71 -10.04
CA SER A 92 2.87 -12.24 -8.68
C SER A 92 3.98 -11.60 -7.85
N PHE A 93 3.66 -10.51 -7.15
CA PHE A 93 4.51 -9.97 -6.11
C PHE A 93 4.35 -10.83 -4.85
N ILE A 94 5.18 -11.86 -4.72
CA ILE A 94 5.18 -12.73 -3.54
C ILE A 94 6.21 -12.17 -2.55
N TYR A 95 5.74 -11.43 -1.55
CA TYR A 95 6.53 -11.03 -0.39
C TYR A 95 6.09 -11.84 0.84
N PRO A 96 6.48 -13.12 0.95
CA PRO A 96 6.10 -13.93 2.10
C PRO A 96 6.71 -13.31 3.36
N ASN A 97 5.88 -13.08 4.38
CA ASN A 97 6.27 -12.50 5.67
C ASN A 97 6.80 -11.05 5.66
N PHE A 98 6.36 -10.21 4.73
CA PHE A 98 6.74 -8.79 4.74
C PHE A 98 6.31 -8.10 6.07
N PRO A 99 7.23 -7.45 6.80
CA PRO A 99 6.99 -7.03 8.18
C PRO A 99 6.23 -5.70 8.28
N LEU A 100 6.17 -4.92 7.20
CA LEU A 100 5.57 -3.59 7.19
C LEU A 100 4.24 -3.55 6.43
N ARG A 101 3.36 -2.63 6.81
CA ARG A 101 2.12 -2.33 6.10
C ARG A 101 1.95 -0.83 5.99
N LEU A 102 2.04 -0.31 4.78
CA LEU A 102 1.60 1.04 4.43
C LEU A 102 0.11 1.03 4.11
N TYR A 103 -0.65 1.96 4.66
CA TYR A 103 -2.06 2.12 4.31
C TYR A 103 -2.18 3.01 3.08
N ALA A 104 -3.03 2.59 2.15
CA ALA A 104 -3.30 3.32 0.92
C ALA A 104 -4.80 3.29 0.61
N LEU A 105 -5.31 4.41 0.12
CA LEU A 105 -6.64 4.54 -0.47
C LEU A 105 -6.48 4.73 -1.96
N ARG A 106 -6.91 3.73 -2.72
CA ARG A 106 -7.12 3.89 -4.15
C ARG A 106 -8.47 4.56 -4.40
N ILE A 107 -8.50 5.49 -5.35
CA ILE A 107 -9.73 6.13 -5.78
C ILE A 107 -10.45 5.25 -6.82
N ASN A 108 -11.39 4.40 -6.40
CA ASN A 108 -12.28 3.59 -7.24
C ASN A 108 -11.74 3.26 -8.66
N ASN A 109 -12.41 3.74 -9.72
CA ASN A 109 -12.10 3.44 -11.11
C ASN A 109 -10.89 4.23 -11.67
N ARG A 110 -10.11 4.89 -10.81
CA ARG A 110 -8.87 5.57 -11.18
C ARG A 110 -7.68 4.67 -10.90
N THR A 111 -6.83 4.56 -11.90
CA THR A 111 -5.54 3.87 -11.83
C THR A 111 -4.38 4.86 -11.74
N ASP A 112 -4.66 6.16 -11.79
CA ASP A 112 -3.68 7.23 -11.88
C ASP A 112 -3.51 8.03 -10.58
N LEU A 113 -4.19 7.62 -9.51
CA LEU A 113 -4.15 8.31 -8.22
C LEU A 113 -4.29 7.36 -7.04
N VAL A 114 -3.37 7.49 -6.09
CA VAL A 114 -3.42 6.82 -4.78
C VAL A 114 -3.16 7.83 -3.66
N VAL A 115 -3.91 7.73 -2.58
CA VAL A 115 -3.61 8.44 -1.33
C VAL A 115 -2.92 7.49 -0.38
N LEU A 116 -1.67 7.76 -0.03
CA LEU A 116 -0.89 7.08 0.98
C LEU A 116 -1.13 7.71 2.35
N PHE A 117 -1.01 6.91 3.39
CA PHE A 117 -1.12 7.36 4.77
C PHE A 117 0.11 6.87 5.53
N ASN A 118 -0.02 6.76 6.85
CA ASN A 118 0.93 6.06 7.69
C ASN A 118 0.73 4.54 7.58
N GLY A 119 1.36 3.80 8.47
CA GLY A 119 1.31 2.35 8.50
C GLY A 119 1.77 1.77 9.82
N GLY A 120 2.12 0.50 9.81
CA GLY A 120 2.63 -0.17 10.99
C GLY A 120 3.37 -1.47 10.68
N VAL A 121 3.97 -2.03 11.73
CA VAL A 121 4.51 -3.39 11.69
C VAL A 121 3.34 -4.37 11.73
N LYS A 122 3.40 -5.42 10.91
CA LYS A 122 2.49 -6.55 10.97
C LYS A 122 2.74 -7.28 12.29
N SER A 123 2.02 -6.90 13.35
CA SER A 123 2.04 -7.66 14.59
C SER A 123 1.49 -9.06 14.30
N ALA A 124 2.30 -10.09 14.54
CA ALA A 124 1.84 -11.47 14.56
C ALA A 124 0.92 -11.66 15.78
N GLN A 125 -0.31 -11.15 15.75
CA GLN A 125 -1.38 -11.80 16.50
C GLN A 125 -1.68 -13.09 15.74
N ILE A 126 -0.92 -14.12 16.12
CA ILE A 126 -1.39 -15.49 16.04
C ILE A 126 -2.73 -15.48 16.78
N ASN A 127 -3.85 -15.42 16.06
CA ASN A 127 -5.14 -15.81 16.60
C ASN A 127 -5.11 -17.32 16.86
N ARG A 128 -4.34 -17.75 17.86
CA ARG A 128 -4.62 -18.96 18.62
C ARG A 128 -5.68 -18.56 19.65
N ALA A 129 -6.91 -18.37 19.18
CA ALA A 129 -8.07 -18.62 20.01
C ALA A 129 -8.29 -20.15 19.93
N LYS A 130 -7.71 -20.89 20.88
CA LYS A 130 -8.33 -21.33 22.14
C LYS A 130 -9.35 -22.45 21.90
N THR A 131 -8.83 -23.66 22.17
CA THR A 131 -9.47 -24.84 22.79
C THR A 131 -10.68 -25.44 22.10
#